data_AF-A0A540X0W3-F1
#
_entry.id   AF-A0A540X0W3-F1
#
_cell.length_a   1.000
_cell.length_b   1.000
_cell.length_c   1.000
_cell.angle_alpha   90.00
_cell.angle_beta   90.00
_cell.angle_gamma   90.00
#
_symmetry.space_group_name_H-M   'P 1'
#
loop_
_entity.id
_entity.type
_entity.pdbx_description
1 polymer ?
#
loop_
_entity_poly.entity_id
_entity_poly.type
_entity_poly.pdbx_seq_one_letter_code
_entity_poly.pdbx_strand_id
1 'polypeptide(L)'
;MNGHPPESAKPKPPRRWRMMGPGLALLVLGGTGLYGLVTLKGADTPSTPPPPADTASQAHKPTSSPQPTAALPRRPGAPAPTPSEAAPATDEARVAKEQREAARVSAREYRAGRFNAFFRKEVFVEELTREGGARIIGLRNELADPTALQQLPAGAQFLETKPEPVLERMAMIDLLFELAPQEPTAREAMTSLALTPIDSALPDSVKKGLVGEKYDLLFRLAQVDRQLAVDTYSKLENPRLKNLLREALVAGLAESGASPDEVQRMTAHL
;
A
#
# COMPACT_ATOMS: atom_id res chain seq x y z
N MET A 1 -70.20 -23.14 -3.43
CA MET A 1 -68.97 -23.01 -2.62
C MET A 1 -67.80 -23.08 -3.59
N ASN A 2 -67.24 -21.92 -3.97
CA ASN A 2 -66.15 -21.84 -4.96
C ASN A 2 -64.83 -21.64 -4.19
N GLY A 3 -63.95 -22.64 -4.23
CA GLY A 3 -62.60 -22.57 -3.67
C GLY A 3 -61.60 -22.25 -4.78
N HIS A 4 -60.89 -21.13 -4.64
CA HIS A 4 -59.70 -20.82 -5.44
C HIS A 4 -58.51 -21.65 -4.93
N PRO A 5 -57.65 -22.21 -5.82
CA PRO A 5 -56.38 -22.79 -5.40
C PRO A 5 -55.34 -21.69 -5.12
N PRO A 6 -54.36 -21.95 -4.23
CA PRO A 6 -53.34 -20.97 -3.86
C PRO A 6 -52.32 -20.73 -4.97
N GLU A 7 -51.96 -19.46 -5.12
CA GLU A 7 -50.96 -18.94 -6.04
C GLU A 7 -49.56 -19.49 -5.68
N SER A 8 -48.99 -20.30 -6.57
CA SER A 8 -47.63 -20.83 -6.45
C SER A 8 -46.60 -19.72 -6.71
N ALA A 9 -45.83 -19.36 -5.69
CA ALA A 9 -44.72 -18.41 -5.80
C ALA A 9 -43.66 -18.90 -6.80
N LYS A 10 -43.39 -18.09 -7.83
CA LYS A 10 -42.33 -18.35 -8.81
C LYS A 10 -40.94 -18.20 -8.15
N PRO A 11 -40.00 -19.15 -8.34
CA PRO A 11 -38.64 -19.02 -7.84
C PRO A 11 -37.91 -17.88 -8.57
N LYS A 12 -37.29 -16.97 -7.81
CA LYS A 12 -36.37 -15.97 -8.35
C LYS A 12 -35.14 -16.69 -8.93
N PRO A 13 -34.69 -16.38 -10.15
CA PRO A 13 -33.49 -16.98 -10.70
C PRO A 13 -32.25 -16.53 -9.90
N PRO A 14 -31.23 -17.40 -9.75
CA PRO A 14 -30.01 -17.04 -9.04
C PRO A 14 -29.26 -15.95 -9.82
N ARG A 15 -28.89 -14.87 -9.12
CA ARG A 15 -27.89 -13.88 -9.57
C ARG A 15 -26.54 -14.59 -9.71
N ARG A 16 -26.28 -15.16 -10.87
CA ARG A 16 -24.98 -15.66 -11.29
C ARG A 16 -24.55 -14.84 -12.50
N TRP A 17 -23.29 -14.39 -12.46
CA TRP A 17 -22.50 -13.70 -13.51
C TRP A 17 -22.40 -12.16 -13.40
N ARG A 18 -21.52 -11.69 -12.51
CA ARG A 18 -20.60 -10.56 -12.73
C ARG A 18 -19.34 -10.81 -11.89
N MET A 19 -18.48 -11.72 -12.35
CA MET A 19 -17.14 -11.94 -11.79
C MET A 19 -16.12 -11.83 -12.92
N MET A 20 -16.06 -10.63 -13.49
CA MET A 20 -14.85 -10.10 -14.09
C MET A 20 -14.73 -8.69 -13.54
N GLY A 21 -14.05 -8.57 -12.40
CA GLY A 21 -13.76 -7.27 -11.80
C GLY A 21 -12.91 -6.43 -12.77
N PRO A 22 -13.20 -5.14 -12.95
CA PRO A 22 -12.57 -4.27 -13.95
C PRO A 22 -11.14 -3.81 -13.58
N GLY A 23 -10.53 -4.36 -12.52
CA GLY A 23 -9.22 -3.94 -11.98
C GLY A 23 -8.00 -4.13 -12.90
N LEU A 24 -8.19 -4.44 -14.18
CA LEU A 24 -7.11 -4.64 -15.16
C LEU A 24 -7.24 -3.77 -16.41
N ALA A 25 -8.30 -2.95 -16.55
CA ALA A 25 -8.62 -2.29 -17.83
C ALA A 25 -8.23 -0.79 -17.94
N LEU A 26 -7.73 -0.13 -16.89
CA LEU A 26 -7.40 1.32 -16.94
C LEU A 26 -6.00 1.65 -16.42
N LEU A 27 -4.99 0.95 -16.93
CA LEU A 27 -3.58 1.39 -16.92
C LEU A 27 -3.11 1.71 -18.35
N VAL A 28 -4.03 2.24 -19.17
CA VAL A 28 -3.77 2.70 -20.54
C VAL A 28 -4.10 4.19 -20.61
N LEU A 29 -3.33 5.02 -19.90
CA LEU A 29 -3.17 6.46 -20.17
C LEU A 29 -2.07 7.02 -19.26
N GLY A 30 -0.84 6.98 -19.78
CA GLY A 30 0.33 7.52 -19.08
C GLY A 30 1.63 7.06 -19.70
N GLY A 31 1.72 7.15 -21.03
CA GLY A 31 2.92 6.87 -21.79
C GLY A 31 4.12 7.66 -21.26
N THR A 32 5.28 6.98 -21.26
CA THR A 32 6.58 7.53 -21.66
C THR A 32 6.56 9.04 -21.94
N GLY A 33 6.84 9.89 -20.94
CA GLY A 33 6.93 11.33 -21.21
C GLY A 33 6.93 12.34 -20.06
N LEU A 34 6.74 11.97 -18.78
CA LEU A 34 6.55 12.97 -17.71
C LEU A 34 7.35 12.75 -16.41
N TYR A 35 8.44 11.99 -16.47
CA TYR A 35 9.39 11.86 -15.34
C TYR A 35 10.81 12.40 -15.63
N GLY A 36 11.01 13.10 -16.76
CA GLY A 36 12.29 13.68 -17.16
C GLY A 36 12.56 15.12 -16.67
N LEU A 37 11.96 15.59 -15.57
CA LEU A 37 12.12 16.98 -15.11
C LEU A 37 12.22 17.12 -13.59
N VAL A 38 13.01 16.24 -12.97
CA VAL A 38 13.57 16.45 -11.60
C VAL A 38 15.09 16.32 -11.66
N THR A 39 15.69 17.11 -12.56
CA THR A 39 17.10 17.55 -12.46
C THR A 39 17.17 18.99 -12.96
N LEU A 40 16.59 19.93 -12.20
CA LEU A 40 16.99 21.34 -12.31
C LEU A 40 17.58 21.76 -10.96
N LYS A 41 18.84 21.39 -10.78
CA LYS A 41 19.72 21.98 -9.79
C LYS A 41 20.68 22.88 -10.58
N GLY A 42 20.57 24.18 -10.38
CA GLY A 42 21.66 25.12 -10.64
C GLY A 42 21.58 25.93 -11.94
N ALA A 43 21.41 27.24 -11.74
CA ALA A 43 22.13 28.32 -12.40
C ALA A 43 22.11 28.41 -13.93
N ASP A 44 21.29 29.34 -14.44
CA ASP A 44 21.56 30.02 -15.70
C ASP A 44 22.72 31.01 -15.52
N THR A 45 23.88 30.68 -16.08
CA THR A 45 24.78 31.65 -16.70
C THR A 45 25.43 31.00 -17.92
N PRO A 46 25.42 31.66 -19.10
CA PRO A 46 25.80 31.00 -20.35
C PRO A 46 27.28 31.19 -20.73
N SER A 47 27.77 30.17 -21.44
CA SER A 47 28.73 30.24 -22.57
C SER A 47 30.24 30.00 -22.35
N THR A 48 30.69 28.97 -23.10
CA THR A 48 31.94 28.83 -23.91
C THR A 48 33.14 28.03 -23.33
N PRO A 49 33.65 26.98 -24.04
CA PRO A 49 34.96 26.31 -23.80
C PRO A 49 36.07 26.94 -24.69
N PRO A 50 37.36 26.50 -24.79
CA PRO A 50 38.23 25.49 -24.09
C PRO A 50 39.59 26.17 -23.65
N PRO A 51 40.84 25.60 -23.62
CA PRO A 51 41.44 24.24 -23.69
C PRO A 51 42.51 23.96 -22.55
N PRO A 52 43.37 22.89 -22.59
CA PRO A 52 44.09 22.34 -21.43
C PRO A 52 45.61 22.71 -21.37
N ALA A 53 46.23 22.60 -20.18
CA ALA A 53 47.66 22.26 -19.99
C ALA A 53 48.04 22.09 -18.50
N ASP A 54 48.66 20.93 -18.21
CA ASP A 54 49.93 20.75 -17.50
C ASP A 54 50.19 21.17 -16.03
N THR A 55 50.41 20.12 -15.24
CA THR A 55 51.63 19.78 -14.47
C THR A 55 51.97 20.49 -13.14
N ALA A 56 52.36 19.62 -12.19
CA ALA A 56 53.27 19.84 -11.04
C ALA A 56 52.72 20.67 -9.86
N SER A 57 53.15 20.50 -8.61
CA SER A 57 53.89 19.49 -7.84
C SER A 57 54.04 20.09 -6.42
N GLN A 58 54.45 19.27 -5.45
CA GLN A 58 54.94 19.64 -4.09
C GLN A 58 53.88 20.03 -3.06
N ALA A 59 53.64 19.23 -2.01
CA ALA A 59 54.50 18.96 -0.84
C ALA A 59 54.74 20.21 0.03
N HIS A 60 54.22 20.19 1.27
CA HIS A 60 55.03 20.24 2.50
C HIS A 60 54.14 20.30 3.77
N LYS A 61 54.46 19.41 4.71
CA LYS A 61 54.20 19.51 6.16
C LYS A 61 54.85 20.78 6.71
N PRO A 62 54.34 21.35 7.83
CA PRO A 62 55.08 21.12 9.07
C PRO A 62 54.23 20.90 10.33
N THR A 63 54.90 20.20 11.23
CA THR A 63 54.67 19.93 12.64
C THR A 63 54.60 21.20 13.50
N SER A 64 53.74 21.20 14.53
CA SER A 64 54.06 21.83 15.83
C SER A 64 53.12 21.35 16.94
N SER A 65 53.70 20.75 17.97
CA SER A 65 53.13 20.65 19.33
C SER A 65 53.58 21.86 20.15
N PRO A 66 52.80 22.29 21.16
CA PRO A 66 53.28 22.12 22.53
C PRO A 66 52.19 21.78 23.58
N GLN A 67 52.58 20.98 24.58
CA GLN A 67 51.96 20.69 25.89
C GLN A 67 52.06 21.92 26.85
N PRO A 68 51.68 21.85 28.16
CA PRO A 68 50.54 21.25 28.87
C PRO A 68 49.94 22.23 29.93
N THR A 69 48.73 22.03 30.47
CA THR A 69 48.47 22.34 31.90
C THR A 69 47.16 21.77 32.47
N ALA A 70 47.31 21.31 33.73
CA ALA A 70 46.37 21.31 34.84
C ALA A 70 45.22 20.28 34.89
N ALA A 71 45.44 19.30 35.77
CA ALA A 71 44.43 18.48 36.43
C ALA A 71 43.67 19.26 37.52
N LEU A 72 42.44 18.80 37.85
CA LEU A 72 41.77 18.73 39.18
C LEU A 72 40.27 18.37 38.95
N PRO A 73 39.49 17.96 39.97
CA PRO A 73 39.53 16.70 40.70
C PRO A 73 38.22 15.87 40.56
N ARG A 74 38.31 14.56 40.78
CA ARG A 74 37.16 13.63 40.86
C ARG A 74 36.31 13.91 42.10
N ARG A 75 35.00 14.07 41.91
CA ARG A 75 33.99 14.07 42.99
C ARG A 75 33.28 12.69 43.03
N PRO A 76 33.20 12.01 44.18
CA PRO A 76 32.51 10.74 44.32
C PRO A 76 31.03 10.95 44.63
N GLY A 77 30.16 10.13 44.03
CA GLY A 77 28.76 9.99 44.43
C GLY A 77 27.76 10.27 43.30
N ALA A 78 27.52 9.26 42.47
CA ALA A 78 26.24 9.10 41.77
C ALA A 78 25.89 7.61 41.79
N PRO A 79 24.67 7.23 42.21
CA PRO A 79 24.27 5.84 42.39
C PRO A 79 24.27 5.09 41.06
N ALA A 80 24.63 3.82 41.14
CA ALA A 80 24.66 2.89 40.02
C ALA A 80 23.35 2.94 39.23
N PRO A 81 23.40 3.04 37.88
CA PRO A 81 22.22 2.75 37.10
C PRO A 81 21.87 1.28 37.34
N THR A 82 20.69 1.06 37.92
CA THR A 82 20.00 -0.22 37.85
C THR A 82 20.09 -0.74 36.42
N PRO A 83 20.44 -2.02 36.19
CA PRO A 83 20.28 -2.61 34.88
C PRO A 83 18.79 -2.56 34.57
N SER A 84 18.42 -1.60 33.71
CA SER A 84 17.11 -1.54 33.11
C SER A 84 16.92 -2.87 32.40
N GLU A 85 15.94 -3.63 32.86
CA GLU A 85 15.51 -4.90 32.32
C GLU A 85 15.12 -4.70 30.85
N ALA A 86 16.11 -4.87 29.98
CA ALA A 86 15.96 -4.83 28.54
C ALA A 86 15.42 -6.20 28.08
N ALA A 87 14.11 -6.42 28.21
CA ALA A 87 13.38 -7.42 27.43
C ALA A 87 11.86 -7.18 27.56
N PRO A 88 11.21 -6.73 26.48
CA PRO A 88 10.32 -7.66 25.75
C PRO A 88 10.39 -7.54 24.21
N ALA A 89 11.39 -6.82 23.65
CA ALA A 89 11.45 -6.54 22.21
C ALA A 89 11.55 -7.79 21.31
N THR A 90 12.09 -8.90 21.82
CA THR A 90 12.25 -10.15 21.06
C THR A 90 10.96 -10.93 20.85
N ASP A 91 10.01 -10.87 21.79
CA ASP A 91 8.75 -11.61 21.66
C ASP A 91 7.77 -10.89 20.74
N GLU A 92 7.68 -9.55 20.81
CA GLU A 92 6.82 -8.77 19.93
C GLU A 92 7.24 -8.88 18.46
N ALA A 93 8.55 -8.81 18.19
CA ALA A 93 9.09 -8.96 16.83
C ALA A 93 8.82 -10.37 16.26
N ARG A 94 8.90 -11.41 17.11
CA ARG A 94 8.58 -12.78 16.71
C ARG A 94 7.09 -12.93 16.37
N VAL A 95 6.20 -12.43 17.24
CA VAL A 95 4.75 -12.46 17.02
C VAL A 95 4.38 -11.70 15.75
N ALA A 96 4.97 -10.52 15.52
CA ALA A 96 4.72 -9.74 14.31
C ALA A 96 5.17 -10.49 13.04
N LYS A 97 6.31 -11.19 13.08
CA LYS A 97 6.79 -12.01 11.97
C LYS A 97 5.85 -13.19 11.69
N GLU A 98 5.41 -13.88 12.74
CA GLU A 98 4.46 -14.99 12.63
C GLU A 98 3.13 -14.51 12.03
N GLN A 99 2.60 -13.37 12.48
CA GLN A 99 1.39 -12.77 11.93
C GLN A 99 1.53 -12.40 10.44
N ARG A 100 2.68 -11.85 10.04
CA ARG A 100 2.96 -11.50 8.63
C ARG A 100 3.02 -12.74 7.75
N GLU A 101 3.72 -13.79 8.18
CA GLU A 101 3.79 -15.04 7.42
C GLU A 101 2.41 -15.70 7.32
N ALA A 102 1.65 -15.71 8.42
CA ALA A 102 0.30 -16.24 8.46
C ALA A 102 -0.62 -15.48 7.48
N ALA A 103 -0.47 -14.16 7.36
CA ALA A 103 -1.19 -13.34 6.38
C ALA A 103 -0.81 -13.70 4.92
N ARG A 104 0.48 -13.92 4.64
CA ARG A 104 0.97 -14.38 3.33
C ARG A 104 0.39 -15.72 2.94
N VAL A 105 0.42 -16.70 3.84
CA VAL A 105 -0.18 -18.03 3.61
C VAL A 105 -1.66 -17.91 3.28
N SER A 106 -2.41 -17.13 4.06
CA SER A 106 -3.85 -16.93 3.83
C SER A 106 -4.13 -16.29 2.48
N ALA A 107 -3.34 -15.29 2.08
CA ALA A 107 -3.49 -14.63 0.78
C ALA A 107 -3.18 -15.59 -0.38
N ARG A 108 -2.18 -16.48 -0.24
CA ARG A 108 -1.85 -17.49 -1.25
C ARG A 108 -2.94 -18.54 -1.38
N GLU A 109 -3.46 -19.04 -0.25
CA GLU A 109 -4.58 -19.99 -0.23
C GLU A 109 -5.83 -19.37 -0.87
N TYR A 110 -6.16 -18.13 -0.52
CA TYR A 110 -7.26 -17.40 -1.14
C TYR A 110 -7.06 -17.23 -2.65
N ARG A 111 -5.86 -16.85 -3.09
CA ARG A 111 -5.53 -16.68 -4.51
C ARG A 111 -5.65 -17.97 -5.31
N ALA A 112 -5.14 -19.08 -4.76
CA ALA A 112 -5.24 -20.39 -5.39
C ALA A 112 -6.68 -20.91 -5.38
N GLY A 113 -7.40 -20.66 -4.29
CA GLY A 113 -8.77 -21.09 -4.08
C GLY A 113 -9.80 -20.35 -4.92
N ARG A 114 -9.70 -19.02 -5.09
CA ARG A 114 -10.77 -18.22 -5.70
C ARG A 114 -11.16 -18.59 -7.15
N PHE A 115 -10.30 -19.33 -7.85
CA PHE A 115 -10.57 -19.84 -9.19
C PHE A 115 -10.93 -21.33 -9.21
N ASN A 116 -10.89 -22.00 -8.06
CA ASN A 116 -11.23 -23.40 -7.90
C ASN A 116 -12.72 -23.53 -7.55
N ALA A 117 -13.46 -24.33 -8.32
CA ALA A 117 -14.89 -24.56 -8.14
C ALA A 117 -15.24 -25.21 -6.78
N PHE A 118 -14.28 -25.87 -6.12
CA PHE A 118 -14.45 -26.51 -4.82
C PHE A 118 -14.02 -25.63 -3.64
N PHE A 119 -13.44 -24.46 -3.91
CA PHE A 119 -13.04 -23.55 -2.84
C PHE A 119 -14.28 -22.91 -2.22
N ARG A 120 -14.47 -23.17 -0.93
CA ARG A 120 -15.57 -22.59 -0.15
C ARG A 120 -15.12 -21.24 0.39
N LYS A 121 -15.20 -20.22 -0.46
CA LYS A 121 -14.77 -18.86 -0.15
C LYS A 121 -15.43 -18.33 1.12
N GLU A 122 -16.73 -18.53 1.28
CA GLU A 122 -17.50 -18.03 2.41
C GLU A 122 -17.02 -18.65 3.73
N VAL A 123 -16.74 -19.96 3.72
CA VAL A 123 -16.22 -20.68 4.89
C VAL A 123 -14.81 -20.19 5.25
N PHE A 124 -13.96 -20.02 4.24
CA PHE A 124 -12.60 -19.51 4.43
C PHE A 124 -12.59 -18.11 5.04
N VAL A 125 -13.45 -17.20 4.54
CA VAL A 125 -13.58 -15.84 5.09
C VAL A 125 -14.13 -15.89 6.51
N GLU A 126 -15.12 -16.73 6.80
CA GLU A 126 -15.67 -16.89 8.16
C GLU A 126 -14.61 -17.41 9.16
N GLU A 127 -13.77 -18.35 8.74
CA GLU A 127 -12.67 -18.85 9.57
C GLU A 127 -11.64 -17.76 9.87
N LEU A 128 -11.26 -16.96 8.88
CA LEU A 128 -10.37 -15.81 9.08
C LEU A 128 -10.97 -14.76 10.01
N THR A 129 -12.27 -14.48 9.87
CA THR A 129 -13.00 -13.60 10.78
C THR A 129 -13.01 -14.14 12.21
N ARG A 130 -13.14 -15.46 12.39
CA ARG A 130 -13.12 -16.11 13.71
C ARG A 130 -11.76 -16.01 14.40
N GLU A 131 -10.68 -16.07 13.64
CA GLU A 131 -9.32 -15.82 14.14
C GLU A 131 -9.07 -14.34 14.50
N GLY A 132 -10.00 -13.46 14.10
CA GLY A 132 -10.14 -12.10 14.60
C GLY A 132 -9.12 -11.10 14.06
N GLY A 133 -9.05 -9.94 14.73
CA GLY A 133 -8.26 -8.79 14.29
C GLY A 133 -6.77 -9.05 14.09
N ALA A 134 -6.19 -10.10 14.69
CA ALA A 134 -4.76 -10.44 14.55
C ALA A 134 -4.37 -10.74 13.09
N ARG A 135 -5.22 -11.45 12.34
CA ARG A 135 -4.97 -11.74 10.91
C ARG A 135 -5.04 -10.48 10.06
N ILE A 136 -6.02 -9.62 10.33
CA ILE A 136 -6.17 -8.33 9.63
C ILE A 136 -4.97 -7.41 9.93
N ILE A 137 -4.50 -7.38 11.17
CA ILE A 137 -3.27 -6.66 11.55
C ILE A 137 -2.06 -7.22 10.79
N GLY A 138 -1.94 -8.55 10.68
CA GLY A 138 -0.90 -9.21 9.88
C GLY A 138 -0.93 -8.78 8.41
N LEU A 139 -2.11 -8.79 7.78
CA LEU A 139 -2.30 -8.33 6.39
C LEU A 139 -1.90 -6.85 6.24
N ARG A 140 -2.38 -5.99 7.15
CA ARG A 140 -2.04 -4.57 7.15
C ARG A 140 -0.53 -4.36 7.26
N ASN A 141 0.12 -5.03 8.20
CA ASN A 141 1.54 -4.86 8.46
C ASN A 141 2.40 -5.38 7.30
N GLU A 142 2.01 -6.48 6.67
CA GLU A 142 2.67 -6.99 5.45
C GLU A 142 2.49 -6.03 4.27
N LEU A 143 1.29 -5.49 4.07
CA LEU A 143 1.03 -4.49 3.02
C LEU A 143 1.69 -3.13 3.29
N ALA A 144 1.93 -2.77 4.55
CA ALA A 144 2.63 -1.53 4.88
C ALA A 144 4.13 -1.58 4.55
N ASP A 145 4.71 -2.78 4.44
CA ASP A 145 6.12 -2.99 4.13
C ASP A 145 6.34 -3.18 2.60
N PRO A 146 6.99 -2.23 1.90
CA PRO A 146 7.21 -2.33 0.46
C PRO A 146 8.38 -3.26 0.08
N THR A 147 9.06 -3.90 1.03
CA THR A 147 10.28 -4.68 0.79
C THR A 147 10.09 -5.77 -0.27
N ALA A 148 8.94 -6.45 -0.29
CA ALA A 148 8.63 -7.46 -1.31
C ALA A 148 8.66 -6.88 -2.74
N LEU A 149 8.23 -5.63 -2.93
CA LEU A 149 8.23 -4.96 -4.23
C LEU A 149 9.64 -4.56 -4.69
N GLN A 150 10.62 -4.48 -3.79
CA GLN A 150 12.01 -4.15 -4.17
C GLN A 150 12.66 -5.25 -5.02
N GLN A 151 12.08 -6.45 -5.04
CA GLN A 151 12.49 -7.58 -5.87
C GLN A 151 12.08 -7.41 -7.34
N LEU A 152 11.27 -6.38 -7.67
CA LEU A 152 10.79 -6.15 -9.02
C LEU A 152 11.92 -5.69 -9.95
N PRO A 153 12.00 -6.23 -11.18
CA PRO A 153 12.97 -5.77 -12.15
C PRO A 153 12.72 -4.30 -12.52
N ALA A 154 13.79 -3.59 -12.88
CA ALA A 154 13.68 -2.24 -13.42
C ALA A 154 12.77 -2.25 -14.66
N GLY A 155 11.80 -1.35 -14.72
CA GLY A 155 10.84 -1.30 -15.83
C GLY A 155 9.81 -2.43 -15.84
N ALA A 156 9.59 -3.13 -14.73
CA ALA A 156 8.57 -4.17 -14.61
C ALA A 156 7.21 -3.73 -15.18
N GLN A 157 6.66 -4.56 -16.09
CA GLN A 157 5.34 -4.37 -16.69
C GLN A 157 4.33 -5.31 -16.04
N PHE A 158 3.58 -4.81 -15.06
CA PHE A 158 2.79 -5.68 -14.17
C PHE A 158 1.70 -6.48 -14.88
N LEU A 159 1.09 -5.92 -15.93
CA LEU A 159 0.03 -6.60 -16.68
C LEU A 159 0.57 -7.76 -17.53
N GLU A 160 1.79 -7.62 -18.04
CA GLU A 160 2.43 -8.60 -18.92
C GLU A 160 3.14 -9.69 -18.12
N THR A 161 4.02 -9.29 -17.21
CA THR A 161 4.90 -10.22 -16.49
C THR A 161 4.27 -10.78 -15.23
N LYS A 162 3.22 -10.14 -14.71
CA LYS A 162 2.47 -10.54 -13.51
C LYS A 162 3.40 -11.02 -12.39
N PRO A 163 4.31 -10.16 -11.90
CA PRO A 163 5.35 -10.57 -10.99
C PRO A 163 4.74 -11.03 -9.66
N GLU A 164 5.23 -12.15 -9.12
CA GLU A 164 4.65 -12.80 -7.94
C GLU A 164 4.51 -11.86 -6.71
N PRO A 165 5.48 -10.98 -6.38
CA PRO A 165 5.31 -10.02 -5.28
C PRO A 165 4.07 -9.11 -5.43
N VAL A 166 3.72 -8.72 -6.67
CA VAL A 166 2.53 -7.91 -6.93
C VAL A 166 1.27 -8.78 -6.79
N LEU A 167 1.28 -10.00 -7.33
CA LEU A 167 0.13 -10.90 -7.25
C LEU A 167 -0.21 -11.29 -5.81
N GLU A 168 0.80 -11.55 -4.98
CA GLU A 168 0.65 -11.86 -3.56
C GLU A 168 0.01 -10.68 -2.81
N ARG A 169 0.47 -9.45 -3.06
CA ARG A 169 -0.07 -8.25 -2.42
C ARG A 169 -1.47 -7.88 -2.91
N MET A 170 -1.77 -8.07 -4.20
CA MET A 170 -3.14 -7.95 -4.71
C MET A 170 -4.07 -8.96 -4.03
N ALA A 171 -3.64 -10.20 -3.81
CA ALA A 171 -4.44 -11.19 -3.10
C ALA A 171 -4.69 -10.81 -1.63
N MET A 172 -3.73 -10.15 -0.96
CA MET A 172 -3.96 -9.61 0.39
C MET A 172 -5.00 -8.48 0.38
N ILE A 173 -4.97 -7.60 -0.63
CA ILE A 173 -5.99 -6.55 -0.81
C ILE A 173 -7.36 -7.17 -1.16
N ASP A 174 -7.41 -8.25 -1.94
CA ASP A 174 -8.63 -9.05 -2.16
C ASP A 174 -9.16 -9.53 -0.83
N LEU A 175 -8.31 -10.11 0.00
CA LEU A 175 -8.72 -10.67 1.27
C LEU A 175 -9.23 -9.59 2.25
N LEU A 176 -8.55 -8.44 2.32
CA LEU A 176 -9.06 -7.30 3.10
C LEU A 176 -10.43 -6.84 2.63
N PHE A 177 -10.65 -6.80 1.31
CA PHE A 177 -11.95 -6.43 0.75
C PHE A 177 -13.05 -7.44 1.07
N GLU A 178 -12.76 -8.75 1.07
CA GLU A 178 -13.73 -9.77 1.47
C GLU A 178 -14.12 -9.68 2.96
N LEU A 179 -13.18 -9.29 3.81
CA LEU A 179 -13.39 -9.13 5.25
C LEU A 179 -14.12 -7.81 5.57
N ALA A 180 -13.88 -6.76 4.77
CA ALA A 180 -14.33 -5.40 5.03
C ALA A 180 -15.84 -5.21 5.28
N PRO A 181 -16.79 -5.97 4.71
CA PRO A 181 -18.21 -5.83 5.05
C PRO A 181 -18.53 -6.17 6.51
N GLN A 182 -17.85 -7.19 7.07
CA GLN A 182 -18.14 -7.73 8.40
C GLN A 182 -17.18 -7.19 9.45
N GLU A 183 -15.95 -6.85 9.05
CA GLU A 183 -14.86 -6.48 9.95
C GLU A 183 -14.49 -4.99 9.83
N PRO A 184 -14.84 -4.14 10.82
CA PRO A 184 -14.42 -2.74 10.85
C PRO A 184 -12.90 -2.56 10.75
N THR A 185 -12.14 -3.44 11.41
CA THR A 185 -10.67 -3.41 11.39
C THR A 185 -10.10 -3.60 9.98
N ALA A 186 -10.80 -4.33 9.09
CA ALA A 186 -10.38 -4.46 7.70
C ALA A 186 -10.60 -3.15 6.92
N ARG A 187 -11.72 -2.44 7.14
CA ARG A 187 -11.95 -1.10 6.57
C ARG A 187 -10.92 -0.08 7.07
N GLU A 188 -10.59 -0.13 8.36
CA GLU A 188 -9.54 0.70 8.96
C GLU A 188 -8.17 0.41 8.36
N ALA A 189 -7.82 -0.87 8.17
CA ALA A 189 -6.58 -1.28 7.52
C ALA A 189 -6.50 -0.75 6.07
N MET A 190 -7.57 -0.91 5.29
CA MET A 190 -7.64 -0.39 3.92
C MET A 190 -7.45 1.13 3.88
N THR A 191 -8.12 1.85 4.79
CA THR A 191 -8.01 3.31 4.92
C THR A 191 -6.58 3.73 5.28
N SER A 192 -5.98 3.09 6.28
CA SER A 192 -4.62 3.37 6.73
C SER A 192 -3.59 3.15 5.61
N LEU A 193 -3.70 2.04 4.87
CA LEU A 193 -2.83 1.74 3.73
C LEU A 193 -3.02 2.73 2.58
N ALA A 194 -4.27 3.12 2.29
CA ALA A 194 -4.57 4.12 1.26
C ALA A 194 -3.95 5.49 1.59
N LEU A 195 -3.87 5.85 2.88
CA LEU A 195 -3.31 7.13 3.35
C LEU A 195 -1.79 7.12 3.57
N THR A 196 -1.15 5.95 3.63
CA THR A 196 0.29 5.84 3.92
C THR A 196 1.12 6.57 2.83
N PRO A 197 2.00 7.53 3.16
CA PRO A 197 2.80 8.21 2.14
C PRO A 197 3.68 7.26 1.35
N ILE A 198 3.84 7.51 0.04
CA ILE A 198 4.82 6.77 -0.78
C ILE A 198 6.16 7.47 -0.64
N ASP A 199 7.17 6.74 -0.14
CA ASP A 199 8.53 7.27 -0.05
C ASP A 199 9.10 7.58 -1.44
N SER A 200 9.48 8.84 -1.62
CA SER A 200 10.07 9.35 -2.86
C SER A 200 11.42 8.73 -3.22
N ALA A 201 12.15 8.20 -2.23
CA ALA A 201 13.45 7.56 -2.41
C ALA A 201 13.34 6.14 -2.99
N LEU A 202 12.13 5.56 -3.04
CA LEU A 202 11.92 4.22 -3.58
C LEU A 202 12.13 4.17 -5.10
N PRO A 203 12.57 3.02 -5.64
CA PRO A 203 12.66 2.79 -7.08
C PRO A 203 11.31 3.00 -7.78
N ASP A 204 11.35 3.42 -9.06
CA ASP A 204 10.13 3.71 -9.82
C ASP A 204 9.21 2.50 -9.98
N SER A 205 9.77 1.28 -10.11
CA SER A 205 8.99 0.04 -10.13
C SER A 205 8.20 -0.15 -8.82
N VAL A 206 8.83 0.10 -7.68
CA VAL A 206 8.19 0.00 -6.35
C VAL A 206 7.10 1.05 -6.21
N LYS A 207 7.38 2.31 -6.56
CA LYS A 207 6.38 3.39 -6.50
C LYS A 207 5.17 3.09 -7.37
N LYS A 208 5.37 2.57 -8.59
CA LYS A 208 4.27 2.13 -9.45
C LYS A 208 3.42 1.04 -8.81
N GLY A 209 4.06 0.06 -8.16
CA GLY A 209 3.36 -0.98 -7.40
C GLY A 209 2.48 -0.40 -6.30
N LEU A 210 3.04 0.48 -5.48
CA LEU A 210 2.31 1.14 -4.39
C LEU A 210 1.18 2.05 -4.87
N VAL A 211 1.35 2.75 -6.00
CA VAL A 211 0.25 3.51 -6.61
C VAL A 211 -0.88 2.58 -7.06
N GLY A 212 -0.56 1.45 -7.69
CA GLY A 212 -1.53 0.43 -8.08
C GLY A 212 -2.29 -0.14 -6.88
N GLU A 213 -1.60 -0.42 -5.77
CA GLU A 213 -2.24 -0.89 -4.54
C GLU A 213 -3.20 0.15 -3.96
N LYS A 214 -2.81 1.43 -3.94
CA LYS A 214 -3.69 2.51 -3.49
C LYS A 214 -4.92 2.67 -4.39
N TYR A 215 -4.75 2.47 -5.69
CA TYR A 215 -5.86 2.45 -6.64
C TYR A 215 -6.85 1.35 -6.27
N ASP A 216 -6.38 0.11 -6.11
CA ASP A 216 -7.22 -1.03 -5.76
C ASP A 216 -7.90 -0.87 -4.39
N LEU A 217 -7.16 -0.37 -3.38
CA LEU A 217 -7.69 -0.10 -2.06
C LEU A 217 -8.84 0.90 -2.10
N LEU A 218 -8.66 2.03 -2.80
CA LEU A 218 -9.68 3.07 -2.87
C LEU A 218 -10.90 2.62 -3.69
N PHE A 219 -10.67 1.96 -4.83
CA PHE A 219 -11.70 1.39 -5.68
C PHE A 219 -12.60 0.42 -4.90
N ARG A 220 -12.00 -0.42 -4.05
CA ARG A 220 -12.72 -1.41 -3.23
C ARG A 220 -13.35 -0.82 -2.00
N LEU A 221 -12.68 0.12 -1.34
CA LEU A 221 -13.25 0.83 -0.20
C LEU A 221 -14.57 1.51 -0.61
N ALA A 222 -14.60 2.12 -1.80
CA ALA A 222 -15.82 2.76 -2.34
C ALA A 222 -16.98 1.78 -2.58
N GLN A 223 -16.69 0.50 -2.82
CA GLN A 223 -17.71 -0.55 -2.96
C GLN A 223 -18.30 -1.01 -1.62
N VAL A 224 -17.52 -0.93 -0.55
CA VAL A 224 -17.97 -1.35 0.80
C VAL A 224 -18.58 -0.18 1.55
N ASP A 225 -17.94 0.99 1.51
CA ASP A 225 -18.34 2.20 2.23
C ASP A 225 -17.99 3.44 1.40
N ARG A 226 -19.00 3.94 0.69
CA ARG A 226 -18.88 5.08 -0.24
C ARG A 226 -18.38 6.34 0.46
N GLN A 227 -18.90 6.64 1.64
CA GLN A 227 -18.56 7.87 2.35
C GLN A 227 -17.14 7.78 2.91
N LEU A 228 -16.78 6.65 3.52
CA LEU A 228 -15.43 6.43 4.02
C LEU A 228 -14.39 6.53 2.89
N ALA A 229 -14.70 6.04 1.68
CA ALA A 229 -13.81 6.17 0.53
C ALA A 229 -13.62 7.64 0.09
N VAL A 230 -14.69 8.43 0.03
CA VAL A 230 -14.62 9.87 -0.28
C VAL A 230 -13.80 10.61 0.79
N ASP A 231 -14.06 10.35 2.06
CA ASP A 231 -13.34 10.96 3.17
C ASP A 231 -11.85 10.58 3.15
N THR A 232 -11.54 9.33 2.81
CA THR A 232 -10.17 8.84 2.65
C THR A 232 -9.47 9.55 1.49
N TYR A 233 -10.11 9.67 0.33
CA TYR A 233 -9.55 10.39 -0.81
C TYR A 233 -9.27 11.86 -0.49
N SER A 234 -10.19 12.54 0.19
CA SER A 234 -10.06 13.95 0.59
C SER A 234 -8.83 14.20 1.45
N LYS A 235 -8.44 13.24 2.29
CA LYS A 235 -7.27 13.30 3.19
C LYS A 235 -5.93 13.07 2.48
N LEU A 236 -5.91 12.66 1.22
CA LEU A 236 -4.64 12.49 0.49
C LEU A 236 -3.95 13.86 0.30
N GLU A 237 -2.70 13.98 0.73
CA GLU A 237 -1.99 15.27 0.69
C GLU A 237 -1.35 15.54 -0.68
N ASN A 238 -0.91 14.50 -1.38
CA ASN A 238 -0.20 14.63 -2.65
C ASN A 238 -1.17 14.90 -3.82
N PRO A 239 -1.14 16.09 -4.47
CA PRO A 239 -2.09 16.43 -5.52
C PRO A 239 -1.97 15.55 -6.78
N ARG A 240 -0.75 15.12 -7.12
CA ARG A 240 -0.52 14.23 -8.27
C ARG A 240 -1.12 12.85 -8.02
N LEU A 241 -0.94 12.33 -6.80
CA LEU A 241 -1.53 11.06 -6.39
C LEU A 241 -3.07 11.16 -6.35
N LYS A 242 -3.62 12.26 -5.82
CA LYS A 242 -5.06 12.53 -5.86
C LYS A 242 -5.60 12.44 -7.29
N ASN A 243 -5.00 13.16 -8.23
CA ASN A 243 -5.43 13.13 -9.62
C ASN A 243 -5.43 11.71 -10.22
N LEU A 244 -4.40 10.91 -9.93
CA LEU A 244 -4.32 9.51 -10.38
C LEU A 244 -5.39 8.61 -9.74
N LEU A 245 -5.70 8.82 -8.46
CA LEU A 245 -6.64 7.97 -7.71
C LEU A 245 -8.10 8.41 -7.87
N ARG A 246 -8.36 9.58 -8.46
CA ARG A 246 -9.73 10.08 -8.67
C ARG A 246 -10.56 9.11 -9.50
N GLU A 247 -9.97 8.54 -10.55
CA GLU A 247 -10.63 7.55 -11.40
C GLU A 247 -10.98 6.29 -10.62
N ALA A 248 -10.10 5.84 -9.70
CA ALA A 248 -10.36 4.69 -8.83
C ALA A 248 -11.59 4.92 -7.95
N LEU A 249 -11.69 6.11 -7.33
CA LEU A 249 -12.82 6.49 -6.50
C LEU A 249 -14.12 6.49 -7.32
N VAL A 250 -14.13 7.20 -8.45
CA VAL A 250 -15.30 7.32 -9.33
C VAL A 250 -15.76 5.95 -9.82
N ALA A 251 -14.83 5.12 -10.30
CA ALA A 251 -15.13 3.77 -10.76
C ALA A 251 -15.65 2.87 -9.62
N GLY A 252 -15.05 2.97 -8.43
CA GLY A 252 -15.48 2.20 -7.26
C GLY A 252 -16.87 2.58 -6.78
N LEU A 253 -17.20 3.88 -6.77
CA LEU A 253 -18.53 4.38 -6.45
C LEU A 253 -19.56 3.87 -7.47
N ALA A 254 -19.25 3.90 -8.76
CA ALA A 254 -20.13 3.37 -9.80
C ALA A 254 -20.36 1.85 -9.63
N GLU A 255 -19.31 1.07 -9.37
CA GLU A 255 -19.42 -0.39 -9.16
C GLU A 255 -20.19 -0.73 -7.88
N SER A 256 -20.17 0.15 -6.87
CA SER A 256 -21.00 0.03 -5.67
C SER A 256 -22.51 0.18 -5.95
N GLY A 257 -22.90 0.56 -7.17
CA GLY A 257 -24.27 0.81 -7.58
C GLY A 257 -24.74 2.25 -7.38
N ALA A 258 -23.83 3.21 -7.16
CA ALA A 258 -24.19 4.63 -7.15
C ALA A 258 -24.58 5.09 -8.56
N SER A 259 -25.62 5.93 -8.65
CA SER A 259 -26.01 6.54 -9.93
C SER A 259 -25.00 7.59 -10.40
N PRO A 260 -24.93 7.93 -11.70
CA PRO A 260 -24.02 8.99 -12.19
C PRO A 260 -24.20 10.32 -11.43
N ASP A 261 -25.43 10.73 -11.15
CA ASP A 261 -25.73 11.97 -10.40
C ASP A 261 -25.28 11.89 -8.94
N GLU A 262 -25.36 10.71 -8.33
CA GLU A 262 -24.85 10.47 -6.98
C GLU A 262 -23.33 10.57 -6.95
N VAL A 263 -22.64 9.90 -7.88
CA VAL A 263 -21.19 9.99 -8.01
C VAL A 263 -20.74 11.43 -8.23
N GLN A 264 -21.43 12.18 -9.11
CA GLN A 264 -21.14 13.60 -9.33
C GLN A 264 -21.33 14.43 -8.05
N ARG A 265 -22.43 14.24 -7.31
CA ARG A 265 -22.66 14.96 -6.05
C ARG A 265 -21.60 14.65 -5.00
N MET A 266 -21.23 13.38 -4.85
CA MET A 266 -20.23 12.95 -3.87
C MET A 266 -18.82 13.44 -4.20
N THR A 267 -18.50 13.67 -5.48
CA THR A 267 -17.16 14.05 -5.95
C THR A 267 -17.04 15.51 -6.40
N ALA A 268 -18.12 16.30 -6.37
CA ALA A 268 -18.15 17.67 -6.87
C ALA A 268 -17.19 18.64 -6.14
N HIS A 269 -16.88 18.35 -4.87
CA HIS A 269 -16.02 19.19 -4.01
C HIS A 269 -14.56 18.71 -3.97
N LEU A 270 -14.24 17.64 -4.69
CA LEU A 270 -12.93 16.97 -4.73
C LEU A 270 -12.11 17.42 -5.93
#